data_AF-A0A659UKK0-F1
#
_entry.id   AF-A0A659UKK0-F1
#
_cell.length_a   1.000
_cell.length_b   1.000
_cell.length_c   1.000
_cell.angle_alpha   90.00
_cell.angle_beta   90.00
_cell.angle_gamma   90.00
#
_symmetry.space_group_name_H-M   'P 1'
#
loop_
_entity.id
_entity.type
_entity.pdbx_description
1 polymer ?
#
loop_
_entity_poly.entity_id
_entity_poly.type
_entity_poly.pdbx_seq_one_letter_code
_entity_poly.pdbx_strand_id
1 'polypeptide(L)'
;RRLVRMAMEDIGLADPQALVVANAAKDAYDYLGSPEGELAFAEATVYLATAPKSNAVYTAFKAATRAAKEHGSLLPPKHILNAPTKLMKEEDYGAGYRYDHDEPDAFSGQDYF
;
A
#
# COMPACT_ATOMS: atom_id res chain seq x y z
N ARG A 1 12.30 13.69 -6.75
CA ARG A 1 11.64 13.54 -5.41
C ARG A 1 10.16 13.90 -5.40
N ARG A 2 9.74 15.13 -5.75
CA ARG A 2 8.31 15.52 -5.71
C ARG A 2 7.43 14.73 -6.69
N LEU A 3 7.96 14.34 -7.84
CA LEU A 3 7.28 13.45 -8.80
C LEU A 3 6.89 12.10 -8.17
N VAL A 4 7.82 11.48 -7.42
CA VAL A 4 7.54 10.23 -6.66
C VAL A 4 6.45 10.44 -5.62
N ARG A 5 6.43 11.60 -4.95
CA ARG A 5 5.38 11.92 -3.98
C ARG A 5 4.00 12.06 -4.66
N MET A 6 3.95 12.82 -5.77
CA MET A 6 2.73 13.01 -6.57
C MET A 6 2.20 11.68 -7.11
N ALA A 7 3.07 10.77 -7.55
CA ALA A 7 2.67 9.44 -8.01
C ALA A 7 1.87 8.64 -6.97
N MET A 8 2.21 8.74 -5.67
CA MET A 8 1.50 8.00 -4.62
C MET A 8 0.34 8.78 -3.99
N GLU A 9 0.39 10.12 -4.01
CA GLU A 9 -0.60 10.98 -3.35
C GLU A 9 -1.76 11.37 -4.26
N ASP A 10 -1.45 11.73 -5.52
CA ASP A 10 -2.41 12.33 -6.46
C ASP A 10 -2.88 11.35 -7.55
N ILE A 11 -2.15 10.26 -7.77
CA ILE A 11 -2.47 9.23 -8.77
C ILE A 11 -2.82 7.91 -8.08
N GLY A 12 -1.93 7.39 -7.22
CA GLY A 12 -2.19 6.22 -6.38
C GLY A 12 -2.63 5.01 -7.21
N LEU A 13 -3.75 4.37 -6.81
CA LEU A 13 -4.28 3.19 -7.50
C LEU A 13 -5.08 3.51 -8.77
N ALA A 14 -5.28 4.79 -9.12
CA ALA A 14 -5.86 5.11 -10.42
C ALA A 14 -4.91 4.73 -11.56
N ASP A 15 -3.60 4.81 -11.31
CA ASP A 15 -2.57 4.26 -12.19
C ASP A 15 -1.31 3.88 -11.38
N PRO A 16 -1.16 2.61 -10.98
CA PRO A 16 -0.01 2.15 -10.22
C PRO A 16 1.33 2.29 -10.93
N GLN A 17 1.36 2.43 -12.27
CA GLN A 17 2.61 2.61 -13.02
C GLN A 17 3.27 3.96 -12.76
N ALA A 18 2.52 4.97 -12.28
CA ALA A 18 3.05 6.29 -11.96
C ALA A 18 4.25 6.25 -11.00
N LEU A 19 4.23 5.37 -9.99
CA LEU A 19 5.34 5.24 -9.04
C LEU A 19 6.57 4.63 -9.72
N VAL A 20 6.36 3.65 -10.60
CA VAL A 20 7.43 2.98 -11.36
C VAL A 20 8.10 3.98 -12.29
N VAL A 21 7.32 4.74 -13.06
CA VAL A 21 7.82 5.79 -13.98
C VAL A 21 8.60 6.86 -13.22
N ALA A 22 8.08 7.35 -12.09
CA ALA A 22 8.77 8.38 -11.30
C ALA A 22 10.09 7.89 -10.69
N ASN A 23 10.18 6.61 -10.31
CA ASN A 23 11.42 6.00 -9.84
C ASN A 23 12.42 5.78 -10.98
N ALA A 24 11.96 5.27 -12.14
CA ALA A 24 12.79 5.10 -13.33
C ALA A 24 13.39 6.43 -13.80
N ALA A 25 12.63 7.53 -13.75
CA ALA A 25 13.14 8.86 -14.06
C ALA A 25 14.23 9.33 -13.08
N LYS A 26 14.09 9.01 -11.79
CA LYS A 26 15.13 9.25 -10.79
C LYS A 26 16.38 8.43 -11.11
N ASP A 27 16.23 7.16 -11.46
CA ASP A 27 17.38 6.28 -11.73
C ASP A 27 18.10 6.67 -13.03
N ALA A 28 17.36 7.08 -14.06
CA ALA A 28 17.91 7.61 -15.30
C ALA A 28 18.71 8.90 -15.05
N TYR A 29 18.20 9.81 -14.22
CA TYR A 29 18.93 11.02 -13.83
C TYR A 29 20.19 10.70 -13.03
N ASP A 30 20.13 9.76 -12.09
CA ASP A 30 21.31 9.35 -11.32
C ASP A 30 22.39 8.70 -12.21
N TYR A 31 21.99 8.03 -13.28
CA TYR A 31 22.90 7.40 -14.23
C TYR A 31 23.54 8.40 -15.22
N LEU A 32 22.74 9.29 -15.81
CA LEU A 32 23.20 10.21 -16.86
C LEU A 32 23.71 11.55 -16.32
N GLY A 33 23.16 12.03 -15.20
CA GLY A 33 23.41 13.38 -14.70
C GLY A 33 22.93 14.49 -15.66
N SER A 34 23.28 15.73 -15.36
CA SER A 34 22.97 16.85 -16.24
C SER A 34 23.95 16.93 -17.43
N PRO A 35 23.47 17.33 -18.62
CA PRO A 35 22.10 17.76 -18.92
C PRO A 35 21.16 16.62 -19.37
N GLU A 36 21.69 15.47 -19.77
CA GLU A 36 20.94 14.43 -20.47
C GLU A 36 19.84 13.78 -19.61
N GLY A 37 20.09 13.61 -18.32
CA GLY A 37 19.14 13.05 -17.36
C GLY A 37 17.93 13.94 -17.08
N GLU A 38 17.99 15.25 -17.37
CA GLU A 38 16.88 16.18 -17.10
C GLU A 38 15.63 15.83 -17.92
N LEU A 39 15.82 15.25 -19.11
CA LEU A 39 14.72 14.83 -19.98
C LEU A 39 13.86 13.74 -19.32
N ALA A 40 14.45 12.87 -18.50
CA ALA A 40 13.71 11.84 -17.78
C ALA A 40 12.71 12.44 -16.78
N PHE A 41 13.08 13.55 -16.12
CA PHE A 41 12.14 14.26 -15.25
C PHE A 41 11.05 15.00 -16.03
N ALA A 42 11.36 15.54 -17.21
CA ALA A 42 10.35 16.15 -18.08
C ALA A 42 9.32 15.10 -18.54
N GLU A 43 9.78 13.93 -18.99
CA GLU A 43 8.92 12.80 -19.39
C GLU A 43 8.01 12.35 -18.24
N ALA A 44 8.58 12.08 -17.06
CA ALA A 44 7.79 11.69 -15.90
C ALA A 44 6.79 12.78 -15.48
N THR A 45 7.14 14.06 -15.60
CA THR A 45 6.22 15.16 -15.27
C THR A 45 4.99 15.15 -16.18
N VAL A 46 5.18 14.99 -17.48
CA VAL A 46 4.07 14.92 -18.45
C VAL A 46 3.20 13.70 -18.17
N TYR A 47 3.83 12.53 -17.94
CA TYR A 47 3.12 11.30 -17.57
C TYR A 47 2.19 11.53 -16.37
N LEU A 48 2.74 12.04 -15.26
CA LEU A 48 1.97 12.28 -14.03
C LEU A 48 0.88 13.34 -14.23
N ALA A 49 1.14 14.37 -15.05
CA ALA A 49 0.15 15.40 -15.36
C ALA A 49 -1.08 14.82 -16.10
N THR A 50 -0.86 13.88 -17.02
CA THR A 50 -1.94 13.27 -17.82
C THR A 50 -2.55 12.01 -17.22
N ALA A 51 -1.92 11.40 -16.21
CA ALA A 51 -2.42 10.20 -15.55
C ALA A 51 -3.80 10.41 -14.89
N PRO A 52 -4.64 9.36 -14.78
CA PRO A 52 -5.87 9.44 -13.99
C PRO A 52 -5.54 9.75 -12.52
N LYS A 53 -6.37 10.56 -11.87
CA LYS A 53 -6.09 11.09 -10.53
C LYS A 53 -6.93 10.38 -9.47
N SER A 54 -6.31 10.00 -8.37
CA SER A 54 -6.98 9.47 -7.19
C SER A 54 -6.14 9.68 -5.95
N ASN A 55 -6.73 10.34 -4.95
CA ASN A 55 -6.17 10.45 -3.60
C ASN A 55 -6.83 9.46 -2.62
N ALA A 56 -7.51 8.42 -3.12
CA ALA A 56 -8.27 7.48 -2.29
C ALA A 56 -7.38 6.76 -1.27
N VAL A 57 -6.20 6.28 -1.70
CA VAL A 57 -5.24 5.63 -0.79
C VAL A 57 -4.69 6.64 0.23
N TYR A 58 -4.38 7.86 -0.20
CA TYR A 58 -3.87 8.90 0.68
C TYR A 58 -4.87 9.25 1.79
N THR A 59 -6.14 9.42 1.44
CA THR A 59 -7.22 9.72 2.39
C THR A 59 -7.55 8.53 3.29
N ALA A 60 -7.59 7.31 2.75
CA ALA A 60 -7.79 6.08 3.52
C ALA A 60 -6.68 5.86 4.55
N PHE A 61 -5.41 6.03 4.16
CA PHE A 61 -4.27 5.90 5.08
C PHE A 61 -4.30 6.97 6.18
N LYS A 62 -4.69 8.20 5.85
CA LYS A 62 -4.89 9.27 6.84
C LYS A 62 -5.98 8.93 7.85
N ALA A 63 -7.10 8.35 7.38
CA ALA A 63 -8.20 7.92 8.25
C ALA A 63 -7.78 6.75 9.16
N ALA A 64 -7.12 5.74 8.61
CA ALA A 64 -6.60 4.60 9.38
C ALA A 64 -5.59 5.04 10.46
N THR A 65 -4.66 5.95 10.09
CA THR A 65 -3.69 6.51 11.04
C THR A 65 -4.37 7.28 12.18
N ARG A 66 -5.46 8.00 11.89
CA ARG A 66 -6.23 8.72 12.90
C ARG A 66 -6.93 7.72 13.83
N ALA A 67 -7.63 6.73 13.28
CA ALA A 67 -8.31 5.70 14.06
C ALA A 67 -7.34 4.97 15.02
N ALA A 68 -6.15 4.58 14.54
CA ALA A 68 -5.14 3.94 15.38
C ALA A 68 -4.66 4.83 16.55
N LYS A 69 -4.59 6.15 16.35
CA LYS A 69 -4.22 7.11 17.42
C LYS A 69 -5.35 7.32 18.42
N GLU A 70 -6.60 7.30 17.97
CA GLU A 70 -7.78 7.57 18.80
C GLU A 70 -8.21 6.34 19.62
N HIS A 71 -8.05 5.14 19.07
CA HIS A 71 -8.58 3.90 19.68
C HIS A 71 -7.54 3.05 20.41
N GLY A 72 -6.26 3.45 20.41
CA GLY A 72 -5.20 2.72 21.11
C GLY A 72 -4.91 1.34 20.50
N SER A 73 -4.35 0.43 21.31
CA SER A 73 -3.92 -0.91 20.87
C SER A 73 -4.98 -1.96 21.14
N LEU A 74 -6.03 -1.99 20.30
CA LEU A 74 -7.01 -3.08 20.32
C LEU A 74 -6.35 -4.41 19.91
N LEU A 75 -6.79 -5.50 20.53
CA LEU A 75 -6.34 -6.84 20.13
C LEU A 75 -7.01 -7.23 18.80
N PRO A 76 -6.28 -7.81 17.85
CA PRO A 76 -6.88 -8.38 16.64
C PRO A 76 -7.87 -9.50 16.99
N PRO A 77 -8.85 -9.80 16.11
CA PRO A 77 -9.71 -10.96 16.25
C PRO A 77 -8.92 -12.25 16.49
N LYS A 78 -9.38 -13.10 17.42
CA LYS A 78 -8.66 -14.32 17.82
C LYS A 78 -8.31 -15.24 16.65
N HIS A 79 -9.20 -15.33 15.65
CA HIS A 79 -9.02 -16.22 14.51
C HIS A 79 -7.87 -15.79 13.57
N ILE A 80 -7.36 -14.55 13.64
CA ILE A 80 -6.17 -14.12 12.89
C ILE A 80 -4.90 -14.05 13.74
N LEU A 81 -4.99 -14.42 15.02
CA LEU A 81 -3.81 -14.51 15.88
C LEU A 81 -2.98 -15.75 15.54
N ASN A 82 -1.66 -15.58 15.57
CA ASN A 82 -0.75 -16.71 15.49
C ASN A 82 -0.82 -17.55 16.79
N ALA A 83 -0.76 -18.87 16.66
CA ALA A 83 -0.82 -19.81 17.80
C ALA A 83 0.37 -20.80 17.82
N PRO A 84 1.62 -20.31 17.96
CA PRO A 84 2.80 -21.15 17.89
C PRO A 84 3.03 -22.01 19.15
N THR A 85 2.52 -21.59 20.32
CA THR A 85 2.71 -22.30 21.59
C THR A 85 1.51 -23.18 21.94
N LYS A 86 1.72 -24.17 22.81
CA LYS A 86 0.63 -25.03 23.32
C LYS A 86 -0.44 -24.22 24.05
N LEU A 87 -0.01 -23.29 24.91
CA LEU A 87 -0.91 -22.41 25.66
C LEU A 87 -1.77 -21.56 24.72
N MET A 88 -1.21 -20.99 23.66
CA MET A 88 -1.97 -20.18 22.70
C MET A 88 -3.05 -20.99 21.97
N LYS A 89 -2.76 -22.26 21.63
CA LYS A 89 -3.74 -23.17 21.03
C LYS A 89 -4.85 -23.54 22.02
N GLU A 90 -4.49 -23.74 23.30
CA GLU A 90 -5.45 -24.00 24.38
C GLU A 90 -6.37 -22.80 24.63
N GLU A 91 -5.91 -21.57 24.33
CA GLU A 91 -6.68 -20.33 24.41
C GLU A 91 -7.46 -19.97 23.11
N ASP A 92 -7.55 -20.94 22.19
CA ASP A 92 -8.23 -20.86 20.89
C ASP A 92 -7.68 -19.77 19.95
N TYR A 93 -6.39 -19.47 20.02
CA TYR A 93 -5.78 -18.54 19.06
C TYR A 93 -5.71 -19.21 17.69
N GLY A 94 -6.09 -18.47 16.65
CA GLY A 94 -6.19 -18.97 15.28
C GLY A 94 -7.33 -19.97 15.05
N ALA A 95 -8.12 -20.31 16.08
CA ALA A 95 -9.26 -21.20 15.93
C ALA A 95 -10.33 -20.52 15.05
N GLY A 96 -10.86 -21.27 14.08
CA GLY A 96 -11.84 -20.75 13.13
C GLY A 96 -11.25 -19.93 11.97
N TYR A 97 -9.92 -19.82 11.86
CA TYR A 97 -9.28 -19.21 10.70
C TYR A 97 -9.64 -19.97 9.42
N ARG A 98 -10.17 -19.24 8.44
CA ARG A 98 -10.39 -19.73 7.08
C ARG A 98 -9.29 -19.17 6.18
N TYR A 99 -8.57 -20.07 5.52
CA TYR A 99 -7.52 -19.68 4.60
C TYR A 99 -8.15 -19.28 3.26
N ASP A 100 -8.00 -18.01 2.87
CA ASP A 100 -8.71 -17.45 1.71
C ASP A 100 -8.55 -18.31 0.44
N HIS A 101 -7.36 -18.84 0.18
CA HIS A 101 -7.10 -19.66 -1.02
C HIS A 101 -7.85 -21.00 -1.07
N ASP A 102 -8.31 -21.51 0.07
CA ASP A 102 -9.11 -22.74 0.14
C ASP A 102 -10.62 -22.45 0.04
N GLU A 103 -11.02 -21.18 0.09
CA GLU A 103 -12.41 -20.75 0.02
C GLU A 103 -12.86 -20.44 -1.42
N PRO A 104 -14.17 -20.54 -1.71
CA PRO A 104 -14.71 -20.08 -2.99
C PRO A 104 -14.25 -18.65 -3.30
N ASP A 105 -13.89 -18.40 -4.57
CA ASP A 105 -13.42 -17.11 -5.08
C ASP A 105 -12.15 -16.55 -4.39
N ALA A 106 -11.42 -17.41 -3.66
CA ALA A 106 -10.28 -17.01 -2.85
C ALA A 106 -10.63 -15.92 -1.80
N PHE A 107 -11.83 -15.99 -1.21
CA PHE A 107 -12.32 -14.98 -0.28
C PHE A 107 -13.13 -15.60 0.88
N SER A 108 -12.56 -15.56 2.08
CA SER A 108 -13.24 -16.05 3.29
C SER A 108 -14.30 -15.09 3.83
N GLY A 109 -14.20 -13.79 3.58
CA GLY A 109 -15.11 -12.79 4.15
C GLY A 109 -15.06 -12.70 5.68
N GLN A 110 -13.94 -13.12 6.29
CA GLN A 110 -13.72 -12.99 7.73
C GLN A 110 -13.61 -11.53 8.16
N ASP A 111 -13.90 -11.26 9.43
CA ASP A 111 -13.74 -9.94 10.04
C ASP A 111 -12.30 -9.75 10.51
N TYR A 112 -11.61 -8.73 10.00
CA TYR A 112 -10.21 -8.44 10.31
C TYR A 112 -10.04 -7.23 11.24
N PHE A 113 -11.13 -6.68 11.81
CA PHE A 113 -11.13 -5.50 12.68
C PHE A 113 -11.47 -5.80 14.15
#